data_AF-A0A2N6A2J4-F1
#
_entry.id   AF-A0A2N6A2J4-F1
#
_cell.length_a   1.000
_cell.length_b   1.000
_cell.length_c   1.000
_cell.angle_alpha   90.00
_cell.angle_beta   90.00
_cell.angle_gamma   90.00
#
_symmetry.space_group_name_H-M   'P 1'
#
loop_
_entity.id
_entity.type
_entity.pdbx_description
1 polymer ?
#
loop_
_entity_poly.entity_id
_entity_poly.type
_entity_poly.pdbx_seq_one_letter_code
_entity_poly.pdbx_strand_id
1 'polypeptide(L)'
;MNKNICHPEKIVSQLHRIEGQVRAVEKMYNEKRDVEDIIRVVMAARASLDSVTRLLVDDKVSGCYDKSKVVKKKELLKLIDVFFNIT
;
A
#
# COMPACT_ATOMS: atom_id res chain seq x y z
N MET A 1 -11.16 23.31 16.15
CA MET A 1 -11.66 22.23 15.28
C MET A 1 -10.55 21.84 14.32
N ASN A 2 -9.80 20.77 14.60
CA ASN A 2 -8.76 20.29 13.69
C ASN A 2 -9.42 19.61 12.50
N LYS A 3 -9.39 20.26 11.34
CA LYS A 3 -9.70 19.59 10.06
C LYS A 3 -8.65 18.50 9.87
N ASN A 4 -9.07 17.23 9.85
CA ASN A 4 -8.23 16.17 9.31
C ASN A 4 -8.01 16.48 7.83
N ILE A 5 -6.76 16.76 7.44
CA ILE A 5 -6.38 16.95 6.05
C ILE A 5 -6.11 15.57 5.46
N CYS A 6 -7.02 15.11 4.59
CA CYS A 6 -6.91 13.84 3.88
C CYS A 6 -6.09 14.01 2.61
N HIS A 7 -5.26 13.02 2.28
CA HIS A 7 -4.33 13.06 1.15
C HIS A 7 -4.47 11.84 0.21
N PRO A 8 -5.66 11.60 -0.38
CA PRO A 8 -5.91 10.42 -1.21
C PRO A 8 -4.97 10.34 -2.44
N GLU A 9 -4.45 11.47 -2.91
CA GLU A 9 -3.48 11.55 -4.00
C GLU A 9 -2.17 10.80 -3.69
N LYS A 10 -1.79 10.67 -2.41
CA LYS A 10 -0.60 9.92 -2.00
C LYS A 10 -0.76 8.42 -2.27
N ILE A 11 -1.96 7.88 -2.00
CA ILE A 11 -2.26 6.47 -2.28
C ILE A 11 -2.23 6.22 -3.79
N VAL A 12 -2.90 7.06 -4.57
CA VAL A 12 -2.93 6.93 -6.04
C VAL A 12 -1.52 7.03 -6.64
N SER A 13 -0.71 7.98 -6.18
CA SER A 13 0.69 8.11 -6.63
C SER A 13 1.53 6.87 -6.33
N GLN A 14 1.35 6.25 -5.16
CA GLN A 14 2.02 5.00 -4.82
C GLN A 14 1.55 3.83 -5.68
N LEU A 15 0.25 3.75 -5.99
CA LEU A 15 -0.29 2.72 -6.88
C LEU A 15 0.30 2.83 -8.30
N HIS A 16 0.41 4.04 -8.86
CA HIS A 16 1.09 4.24 -10.15
C HIS A 16 2.57 3.80 -10.09
N ARG A 17 3.26 4.05 -8.97
CA ARG A 17 4.64 3.57 -8.77
C ARG A 17 4.72 2.05 -8.76
N ILE A 18 3.81 1.39 -8.04
CA ILE A 18 3.71 -0.08 -7.98
C ILE A 18 3.47 -0.65 -9.37
N GLU A 19 2.55 -0.07 -10.14
CA GLU A 19 2.28 -0.49 -11.50
C GLU A 19 3.53 -0.43 -12.39
N GLY A 20 4.30 0.67 -12.28
CA GLY A 20 5.59 0.80 -12.97
C GLY A 20 6.61 -0.26 -12.54
N GLN A 21 6.68 -0.58 -11.25
CA GLN A 21 7.56 -1.63 -10.73
C GLN A 21 7.17 -3.02 -11.24
N VAL A 22 5.87 -3.35 -11.27
CA VAL A 22 5.38 -4.64 -11.79
C VAL A 22 5.66 -4.77 -13.28
N ARG A 23 5.39 -3.73 -14.08
CA ARG A 23 5.73 -3.70 -15.52
C ARG A 23 7.24 -3.85 -15.74
N ALA A 24 8.06 -3.24 -14.89
CA ALA A 24 9.52 -3.38 -14.96
C ALA A 24 9.97 -4.83 -14.69
N VAL A 25 9.40 -5.50 -13.69
CA VAL A 25 9.68 -6.92 -13.40
C VAL A 25 9.36 -7.80 -14.61
N GLU A 26 8.17 -7.63 -15.21
CA GLU A 26 7.77 -8.38 -16.40
C GLU A 26 8.75 -8.17 -17.56
N LYS A 27 9.12 -6.93 -17.84
CA LYS A 27 10.09 -6.59 -18.89
C LYS A 27 11.45 -7.24 -18.63
N MET A 28 11.99 -7.09 -17.41
CA MET A 28 13.30 -7.63 -17.04
C MET A 28 13.36 -9.15 -17.13
N TYR A 29 12.26 -9.82 -16.78
CA TYR A 29 12.14 -11.28 -16.92
C TYR A 29 12.18 -11.71 -18.40
N ASN A 30 11.41 -11.03 -19.26
CA ASN A 30 11.38 -11.31 -20.70
C ASN A 30 12.73 -11.03 -21.38
N GLU A 31 13.47 -10.03 -20.89
CA GLU A 31 14.82 -9.69 -21.36
C GLU A 31 15.91 -10.61 -20.76
N LYS A 32 15.56 -11.59 -19.93
CA LYS A 32 16.50 -12.51 -19.24
C LYS A 32 17.60 -11.78 -18.47
N ARG A 33 17.24 -10.70 -17.76
CA ARG A 33 18.15 -10.01 -16.86
C ARG A 33 18.50 -10.84 -15.62
N ASP A 34 19.59 -10.47 -14.96
CA ASP A 34 20.04 -11.10 -13.71
C ASP A 34 18.92 -11.16 -12.67
N VAL A 35 18.74 -12.34 -12.07
CA VAL A 35 17.63 -12.63 -11.16
C VAL A 35 17.73 -11.76 -9.90
N GLU A 36 18.93 -11.45 -9.44
CA GLU A 36 19.20 -10.57 -8.30
C GLU A 36 18.65 -9.15 -8.55
N ASP A 37 18.74 -8.65 -9.79
CA ASP A 37 18.17 -7.35 -10.15
C ASP A 37 16.65 -7.38 -10.18
N ILE A 38 16.06 -8.46 -10.71
CA ILE A 38 14.60 -8.65 -10.70
C ILE A 38 14.10 -8.69 -9.25
N ILE A 39 14.77 -9.44 -8.38
CA ILE A 39 14.44 -9.54 -6.95
C ILE A 39 14.48 -8.16 -6.29
N ARG A 40 15.47 -7.31 -6.60
CA ARG A 40 15.53 -5.94 -6.05
C ARG A 40 14.29 -5.12 -6.40
N VAL A 41 13.80 -5.20 -7.64
CA VAL A 41 12.58 -4.49 -8.07
C VAL A 41 11.33 -5.08 -7.40
N VAL A 42 11.23 -6.41 -7.30
CA VAL A 42 10.15 -7.08 -6.54
C VAL A 42 10.14 -6.63 -5.09
N MET A 43 11.30 -6.56 -4.43
CA MET A 43 11.41 -6.07 -3.06
C MET A 43 11.00 -4.61 -2.93
N ALA A 44 11.32 -3.77 -3.92
CA ALA A 44 10.86 -2.40 -3.95
C ALA A 44 9.34 -2.31 -4.13
N ALA A 45 8.72 -3.18 -4.94
CA ALA A 45 7.27 -3.26 -5.09
C ALA A 45 6.59 -3.71 -3.80
N ARG A 46 7.16 -4.70 -3.10
CA ARG A 46 6.68 -5.14 -1.79
C ARG A 46 6.69 -3.99 -0.78
N ALA A 47 7.80 -3.26 -0.67
CA ALA A 47 7.89 -2.10 0.23
C ALA A 47 6.89 -0.98 -0.15
N SER A 48 6.62 -0.78 -1.44
CA SER A 48 5.57 0.14 -1.88
C SER A 48 4.17 -0.32 -1.46
N LEU A 49 3.87 -1.62 -1.56
CA LEU A 49 2.61 -2.20 -1.12
C LEU A 49 2.43 -2.05 0.39
N ASP A 50 3.47 -2.32 1.19
CA ASP A 50 3.43 -2.13 2.64
C ASP A 50 3.12 -0.67 3.02
N SER A 51 3.69 0.28 2.29
CA SER A 51 3.41 1.71 2.43
C SER A 51 1.94 2.04 2.12
N VAL A 52 1.40 1.51 1.02
CA VAL A 52 -0.02 1.70 0.65
C VAL A 52 -0.94 1.12 1.73
N THR A 53 -0.64 -0.07 2.24
CA THR A 53 -1.41 -0.69 3.32
C THR A 53 -1.45 0.21 4.55
N ARG A 54 -0.31 0.78 4.96
CA ARG A 54 -0.26 1.72 6.10
C ARG A 54 -1.10 2.98 5.84
N LEU A 55 -1.03 3.55 4.64
CA LEU A 55 -1.83 4.71 4.25
C LEU A 55 -3.33 4.41 4.28
N LEU A 56 -3.77 3.24 3.82
CA LEU A 56 -5.17 2.83 3.86
C LEU A 56 -5.70 2.67 5.29
N VAL A 57 -4.89 2.11 6.19
CA VAL A 57 -5.24 2.02 7.62
C VAL A 57 -5.37 3.42 8.23
N ASP A 58 -4.42 4.31 7.95
CA ASP A 58 -4.45 5.70 8.42
C ASP A 58 -5.68 6.45 7.90
N ASP A 59 -5.99 6.31 6.61
CA ASP A 59 -7.17 6.91 5.99
C ASP A 59 -8.46 6.39 6.63
N LYS A 60 -8.55 5.09 6.94
CA LYS A 60 -9.73 4.53 7.61
C LYS A 60 -9.85 5.00 9.06
N VAL A 61 -8.77 5.02 9.82
CA VAL A 61 -8.76 5.50 11.22
C VAL A 61 -9.11 6.99 11.29
N SER A 62 -8.58 7.79 10.36
CA SER A 62 -8.81 9.23 10.27
C SER A 62 -10.18 9.62 9.69
N GLY A 63 -10.90 8.65 9.12
CA GLY A 63 -12.18 8.87 8.43
C GLY A 63 -12.03 9.52 7.05
N CYS A 64 -10.83 9.49 6.48
CA CYS A 64 -10.53 10.01 5.15
C CYS A 64 -11.01 9.08 4.02
N TYR A 65 -11.11 7.77 4.29
CA TYR A 65 -11.56 6.79 3.29
C TYR A 65 -13.05 6.91 2.95
N ASP A 66 -13.93 6.88 3.95
CA ASP A 66 -15.39 6.81 3.76
C ASP A 66 -16.17 7.82 4.61
N LYS A 67 -15.49 8.87 5.11
CA LYS A 67 -16.04 9.87 6.06
C LYS A 67 -16.48 9.27 7.40
N SER A 68 -16.18 8.00 7.68
CA SER A 68 -16.45 7.35 8.96
C SER A 68 -15.13 6.97 9.64
N LYS A 69 -14.97 7.42 10.88
CA LYS A 69 -13.82 7.04 11.70
C LYS A 69 -14.02 5.65 12.27
N VAL A 70 -12.93 4.95 12.52
CA VAL A 70 -12.96 3.75 13.35
C VAL A 70 -13.41 4.15 14.76
N VAL A 71 -14.62 3.74 15.14
CA VAL A 71 -15.23 4.09 16.43
C VAL A 71 -15.40 2.88 17.34
N LYS A 72 -15.27 1.66 16.80
CA LYS A 72 -15.48 0.41 17.55
C LYS A 72 -14.21 -0.44 17.56
N LYS A 73 -13.91 -1.06 18.71
CA LYS A 73 -12.82 -2.05 18.86
C LYS A 73 -12.88 -3.15 17.79
N LYS A 74 -14.08 -3.62 17.43
CA LYS A 74 -14.30 -4.65 16.41
C LYS A 74 -13.81 -4.22 15.02
N GLU A 75 -13.94 -2.95 14.66
CA GLU A 75 -13.45 -2.43 13.38
C GLU A 75 -11.93 -2.35 13.35
N LEU A 76 -11.32 -1.92 14.46
CA LEU A 76 -9.86 -1.91 14.60
C LEU A 76 -9.27 -3.32 14.54
N LEU A 77 -9.87 -4.29 15.23
CA LEU A 77 -9.43 -5.69 15.19
C LEU A 77 -9.47 -6.25 13.77
N LYS A 78 -10.54 -5.98 13.01
CA LYS A 78 -10.61 -6.40 11.60
C LYS A 78 -9.46 -5.85 10.76
N LEU A 79 -9.06 -4.59 10.97
CA LEU A 79 -7.93 -4.00 10.23
C LEU A 79 -6.61 -4.66 10.61
N ILE A 80 -6.40 -4.94 11.89
CA ILE A 80 -5.23 -5.66 12.41
C ILE A 80 -5.18 -7.07 11.81
N ASP A 81 -6.28 -7.81 11.83
CA ASP A 81 -6.35 -9.16 11.28
C ASP A 81 -5.96 -9.17 9.80
N VAL A 82 -6.51 -8.26 8.99
CA VAL A 82 -6.16 -8.14 7.56
C VAL A 82 -4.70 -7.76 7.36
N PHE A 83 -4.15 -6.87 8.19
CA PHE A 83 -2.75 -6.43 8.11
C PHE A 83 -1.75 -7.55 8.40
N PHE A 84 -2.02 -8.37 9.42
CA PHE A 84 -1.09 -9.41 9.88
C PHE A 84 -1.29 -10.79 9.23
N ASN A 85 -2.37 -11.00 8.48
CA ASN A 85 -2.63 -12.26 7.76
C ASN A 85 -1.74 -12.48 6.52
N ILE A 86 -0.83 -11.55 6.20
CA ILE A 86 0.16 -11.71 5.14
C ILE A 86 1.47 -12.15 5.80
N THR A 87 1.58 -13.44 6.15
CA THR A 87 2.86 -14.11 6.44
C THR A 87 2.84 -15.49 5.82
#